data_AF-X1TEZ6-F1
#
_entry.id   AF-X1TEZ6-F1
#
_cell.length_a   1.000
_cell.length_b   1.000
_cell.length_c   1.000
_cell.angle_alpha   90.00
_cell.angle_beta   90.00
_cell.angle_gamma   90.00
#
_symmetry.space_group_name_H-M   'P 1'
#
loop_
_entity.id
_entity.type
_entity.pdbx_description
1 polymer ?
#
loop_
_entity_poly.entity_id
_entity_poly.type
_entity_poly.pdbx_seq_one_letter_code
_entity_poly.pdbx_strand_id
1 'polypeptide(L)'
;AVVYALLEEEIEEICIFNRTLEKAKKIKQNLSSFFLKSRIIVFPLEGEDLKDKIEKAHLLVNATSLGMPPRVDNTPLPDEKLFHPNLLVYDLIYHPVRTLFLRQAERAGAKI
;
A
#
# COMPACT_ATOMS: atom_id res chain seq x y z
N ALA A 1 -3.59 7.78 -9.61
CA ALA A 1 -2.68 7.08 -10.53
C ALA A 1 -2.56 5.61 -10.18
N VAL A 2 -1.86 5.21 -9.10
CA VAL A 2 -1.67 3.77 -8.77
C VAL A 2 -2.98 3.00 -8.66
N VAL A 3 -3.94 3.48 -7.86
CA VAL A 3 -5.25 2.80 -7.73
C VAL A 3 -5.94 2.65 -9.09
N TYR A 4 -5.88 3.66 -9.96
CA TYR A 4 -6.44 3.58 -11.31
C TYR A 4 -5.77 2.49 -12.14
N ALA A 5 -4.43 2.46 -12.16
CA ALA A 5 -3.67 1.44 -12.89
C ALA A 5 -3.97 0.02 -12.40
N LEU A 6 -4.09 -0.17 -11.08
CA LEU A 6 -4.46 -1.46 -10.50
C LEU A 6 -5.89 -1.89 -10.88
N LEU A 7 -6.83 -0.93 -11.03
CA LEU A 7 -8.19 -1.22 -11.46
C LEU A 7 -8.29 -1.57 -12.94
N GLU A 8 -7.47 -0.96 -13.81
CA GLU A 8 -7.35 -1.32 -15.24
C GLU A 8 -6.89 -2.76 -15.43
N GLU A 9 -6.03 -3.26 -14.54
CA GLU A 9 -5.59 -4.67 -14.51
C GLU A 9 -6.62 -5.62 -13.86
N GLU A 10 -7.88 -5.19 -13.71
CA GLU A 10 -9.00 -5.95 -13.16
C GLU A 10 -8.76 -6.55 -11.75
N ILE A 11 -7.97 -5.88 -10.90
CA ILE A 11 -7.77 -6.33 -9.51
C ILE A 11 -9.10 -6.36 -8.75
N GLU A 12 -9.40 -7.49 -8.12
CA GLU A 12 -10.69 -7.72 -7.45
C GLU A 12 -10.91 -6.84 -6.22
N GLU A 13 -9.89 -6.66 -5.37
CA GLU A 13 -9.98 -5.88 -4.13
C GLU A 13 -8.75 -4.97 -3.97
N ILE A 14 -9.01 -3.69 -3.73
CA ILE A 14 -7.99 -2.69 -3.41
C ILE A 14 -8.33 -2.07 -2.05
N CYS A 15 -7.47 -2.34 -1.06
CA CYS A 15 -7.53 -1.71 0.25
C CYS A 15 -6.62 -0.47 0.29
N ILE A 16 -7.19 0.70 0.58
CA ILE A 16 -6.45 1.96 0.70
C ILE A 16 -6.38 2.35 2.18
N PHE A 17 -5.17 2.27 2.75
CA PHE A 17 -4.87 2.78 4.09
C PHE A 17 -4.29 4.18 3.99
N ASN A 18 -4.92 5.16 4.64
CA ASN A 18 -4.43 6.53 4.59
C ASN A 18 -4.62 7.27 5.91
N ARG A 19 -3.62 8.08 6.30
CA ARG A 19 -3.69 8.89 7.53
C ARG A 19 -4.86 9.88 7.50
N THR A 20 -5.13 10.48 6.35
CA THR A 20 -6.31 11.34 6.15
C THR A 20 -7.38 10.54 5.42
N LEU A 21 -8.25 9.86 6.17
CA LEU A 21 -9.27 8.95 5.61
C LEU A 21 -10.10 9.57 4.49
N GLU A 22 -10.47 10.85 4.60
CA GLU A 22 -11.24 11.57 3.58
C GLU A 22 -10.57 11.61 2.20
N LYS A 23 -9.23 11.61 2.13
CA LYS A 23 -8.52 11.53 0.84
C LYS A 23 -8.72 10.16 0.19
N ALA A 24 -8.71 9.08 0.97
CA ALA A 24 -8.96 7.73 0.46
C ALA A 24 -10.43 7.58 0.02
N LYS A 25 -11.38 8.11 0.80
CA LYS A 25 -12.80 8.14 0.42
C LYS A 25 -13.04 8.86 -0.90
N LYS A 26 -12.38 9.99 -1.15
CA LYS A 26 -12.45 10.71 -2.44
C LYS A 26 -11.94 9.84 -3.60
N ILE A 27 -10.84 9.11 -3.42
CA ILE A 27 -10.33 8.18 -4.45
C ILE A 27 -11.38 7.10 -4.76
N LYS A 28 -11.96 6.48 -3.72
CA LYS A 28 -13.03 5.50 -3.87
C LYS A 28 -14.22 6.08 -4.65
N GLN A 29 -14.74 7.23 -4.22
CA GLN A 29 -15.87 7.91 -4.87
C GLN A 29 -15.61 8.22 -6.34
N ASN A 30 -14.40 8.67 -6.67
CA ASN A 30 -14.04 9.05 -8.03
C ASN A 30 -13.82 7.86 -8.97
N LEU A 31 -13.57 6.66 -8.45
CA LEU A 31 -13.17 5.50 -9.27
C LEU A 31 -14.20 4.35 -9.25
N SER A 32 -14.94 4.16 -8.17
CA SER A 32 -15.87 3.02 -8.03
C SER A 32 -16.90 2.91 -9.16
N SER A 33 -17.40 4.03 -9.70
CA SER A 33 -18.40 4.00 -10.78
C SER A 33 -17.84 3.54 -12.13
N PHE A 34 -16.53 3.65 -12.33
CA PHE A 34 -15.87 3.28 -13.59
C PHE A 34 -15.42 1.81 -13.61
N PHE A 35 -15.26 1.19 -12.44
CA PHE A 35 -14.70 -0.15 -12.30
C PHE A 35 -15.62 -1.06 -11.49
N LEU A 36 -16.67 -1.58 -12.13
CA LEU A 36 -17.74 -2.34 -11.45
C LEU A 36 -17.32 -3.73 -10.94
N LYS A 37 -16.26 -4.32 -11.52
CA LYS A 37 -15.74 -5.64 -11.11
C LYS A 37 -14.83 -5.58 -9.89
N SER A 38 -14.32 -4.39 -9.55
CA SER A 38 -13.32 -4.20 -8.51
C SER A 38 -13.91 -3.51 -7.29
N ARG A 39 -13.48 -3.94 -6.10
CA ARG A 39 -13.91 -3.40 -4.82
C ARG A 39 -12.83 -2.51 -4.22
N ILE A 40 -13.13 -1.23 -4.07
CA ILE A 40 -12.27 -0.29 -3.34
C ILE A 40 -12.77 -0.19 -1.89
N ILE A 41 -11.91 -0.51 -0.93
CA ILE A 41 -12.18 -0.41 0.50
C ILE A 41 -11.17 0.57 1.11
N VAL A 42 -11.63 1.41 2.03
CA VAL A 42 -10.81 2.50 2.59
C VAL A 42 -10.76 2.37 4.10
N PHE A 43 -9.57 2.53 4.65
CA PHE A 43 -9.29 2.38 6.07
C PHE A 43 -8.43 3.53 6.59
N PRO A 44 -8.61 3.94 7.86
CA PRO A 44 -7.60 4.76 8.53
C PRO A 44 -6.29 3.96 8.63
N LEU A 45 -5.14 4.64 8.50
CA LEU A 45 -3.83 3.97 8.56
C LEU A 45 -3.56 3.29 9.91
N GLU A 46 -4.05 3.87 11.00
CA GLU A 46 -3.86 3.38 12.38
C GLU A 46 -4.99 2.42 12.83
N GLY A 47 -5.75 1.85 11.89
CA GLY A 47 -6.84 0.92 12.17
C GLY A 47 -6.39 -0.52 12.40
N GLU A 48 -7.25 -1.31 13.06
CA GLU A 48 -7.01 -2.73 13.36
C GLU A 48 -6.98 -3.61 12.09
N ASP A 49 -7.64 -3.15 11.01
CA ASP A 49 -7.73 -3.87 9.74
C ASP A 49 -6.39 -4.02 9.01
N LEU A 50 -5.38 -3.19 9.33
CA LEU A 50 -4.11 -3.15 8.59
C LEU A 50 -3.43 -4.52 8.56
N LYS A 51 -3.38 -5.20 9.71
CA LYS A 51 -2.73 -6.51 9.81
C LYS A 51 -3.47 -7.57 8.99
N ASP A 52 -4.78 -7.72 9.20
CA ASP A 52 -5.59 -8.72 8.51
C ASP A 52 -5.57 -8.53 6.98
N LYS A 53 -5.59 -7.28 6.52
CA LYS A 53 -5.54 -6.97 5.09
C LYS A 53 -4.18 -7.21 4.47
N ILE A 54 -3.08 -6.90 5.16
CA ILE A 54 -1.75 -7.22 4.65
C ILE A 54 -1.52 -8.73 4.61
N GLU A 55 -1.94 -9.48 5.64
CA GLU A 55 -1.77 -10.94 5.71
C GLU A 55 -2.44 -11.69 4.53
N LYS A 56 -3.52 -11.13 3.97
CA LYS A 56 -4.25 -11.68 2.82
C LYS A 56 -3.86 -11.05 1.49
N ALA A 57 -3.00 -10.03 1.49
CA ALA A 57 -2.65 -9.30 0.29
C ALA A 57 -1.61 -10.07 -0.54
N HIS A 58 -1.71 -9.95 -1.86
CA HIS A 58 -0.69 -10.42 -2.79
C HIS A 58 0.29 -9.31 -3.18
N LEU A 59 -0.15 -8.05 -3.08
CA LEU A 59 0.62 -6.86 -3.42
C LEU A 59 0.42 -5.78 -2.35
N LEU A 60 1.52 -5.21 -1.85
CA LEU A 60 1.52 -4.04 -0.98
C LEU A 60 2.33 -2.90 -1.62
N VAL A 61 1.72 -1.73 -1.78
CA VAL A 61 2.35 -0.58 -2.42
C VAL A 61 2.50 0.59 -1.45
N ASN A 62 3.73 1.07 -1.23
CA ASN A 62 3.95 2.37 -0.61
C ASN A 62 3.73 3.48 -1.65
N ALA A 63 2.62 4.20 -1.50
CA ALA A 63 2.28 5.38 -2.31
C ALA A 63 2.42 6.70 -1.52
N THR A 64 3.21 6.69 -0.43
CA THR A 64 3.48 7.87 0.40
C THR A 64 4.87 8.43 0.12
N SER A 65 5.21 9.56 0.76
CA SER A 65 6.57 10.10 0.73
C SER A 65 7.47 9.60 1.88
N LEU A 66 7.00 8.67 2.72
CA LEU A 66 7.82 8.11 3.80
C LEU A 66 8.87 7.17 3.22
N GLY A 67 10.15 7.44 3.52
CA GLY A 67 11.30 6.79 2.89
C GLY A 67 12.06 7.71 1.93
N MET A 68 11.54 8.90 1.62
CA MET A 68 12.18 9.92 0.78
C MET A 68 12.92 10.98 1.64
N PRO A 69 14.01 11.62 1.16
CA PRO A 69 14.66 12.72 1.88
C PRO A 69 13.68 13.83 2.29
N PRO A 70 13.86 14.43 3.49
CA PRO A 70 14.89 14.14 4.50
C PRO A 70 14.55 12.96 5.43
N ARG A 71 13.45 12.24 5.20
CA ARG A 71 12.90 11.20 6.08
C ARG A 71 13.17 9.79 5.54
N VAL A 72 14.42 9.53 5.20
CA VAL A 72 14.86 8.26 4.57
C VAL A 72 14.73 7.05 5.51
N ASP A 73 14.75 7.29 6.82
CA ASP A 73 14.61 6.26 7.87
C ASP A 73 13.17 6.08 8.35
N ASN A 74 12.20 6.70 7.68
CA ASN A 74 10.78 6.49 7.96
C ASN A 74 10.21 5.41 7.03
N THR A 75 9.22 4.69 7.55
CA THR A 75 8.44 3.67 6.82
C THR A 75 6.95 3.91 7.10
N PRO A 76 6.04 3.61 6.16
CA PRO A 76 4.60 3.74 6.38
C PRO A 76 4.01 2.67 7.30
N LEU A 77 4.73 1.56 7.53
CA LEU A 77 4.25 0.47 8.37
C LEU A 77 4.75 0.60 9.82
N PRO A 78 3.91 0.26 10.82
CA PRO A 78 4.30 0.33 12.23
C PRO A 78 5.20 -0.83 12.68
N ASP A 79 5.15 -1.98 11.99
CA ASP A 79 5.91 -3.19 12.34
C ASP A 79 6.34 -3.93 11.07
N GLU A 80 7.61 -4.36 11.01
CA GLU A 80 8.16 -5.15 9.90
C GLU A 80 7.60 -6.59 9.86
N LYS A 81 7.06 -7.09 10.98
CA LYS A 81 6.41 -8.41 11.03
C LYS A 81 5.10 -8.48 10.26
N LEU A 82 4.61 -7.36 9.74
CA LEU A 82 3.44 -7.32 8.86
C LEU A 82 3.78 -7.86 7.46
N PHE A 83 5.04 -7.81 7.05
CA PHE A 83 5.46 -8.43 5.78
C PHE A 83 5.47 -9.96 5.90
N HIS A 84 5.22 -10.65 4.79
CA HIS A 84 5.30 -12.10 4.71
C HIS A 84 5.93 -12.56 3.37
N PRO A 85 6.48 -13.78 3.29
CA PRO A 85 7.23 -14.25 2.10
C PRO A 85 6.42 -14.31 0.80
N ASN A 86 5.09 -14.44 0.88
CA ASN A 86 4.20 -14.50 -0.29
C ASN A 86 3.76 -13.11 -0.79
N LEU A 87 4.23 -12.02 -0.16
CA LEU A 87 3.86 -10.66 -0.52
C LEU A 87 4.79 -10.12 -1.61
N LEU A 88 4.23 -9.54 -2.67
CA LEU A 88 4.95 -8.61 -3.53
C LEU A 88 4.85 -7.21 -2.93
N VAL A 89 5.98 -6.53 -2.79
CA VAL A 89 6.06 -5.19 -2.21
C VAL A 89 6.61 -4.22 -3.24
N TYR A 90 5.96 -3.08 -3.42
CA TYR A 90 6.37 -2.06 -4.38
C TYR A 90 6.42 -0.68 -3.72
N ASP A 91 7.36 0.16 -4.12
CA ASP A 91 7.50 1.52 -3.60
C ASP A 91 7.51 2.52 -4.77
N LEU A 92 6.72 3.59 -4.65
CA LEU A 92 6.74 4.68 -5.65
C LEU A 92 7.94 5.60 -5.49
N ILE A 93 8.70 5.45 -4.40
CA ILE A 93 9.91 6.22 -4.15
C ILE A 93 11.05 5.66 -4.99
N TYR A 94 11.60 6.52 -5.87
CA TYR A 94 12.75 6.19 -6.71
C TYR A 94 14.10 6.62 -6.10
N HIS A 95 14.09 7.55 -5.14
CA HIS A 95 15.29 8.02 -4.45
C HIS A 95 15.04 8.15 -2.94
N PRO A 96 15.73 7.35 -2.11
CA PRO A 96 16.71 6.31 -2.47
C PRO A 96 16.07 5.12 -3.19
N VAL A 97 16.86 4.40 -4.00
CA VAL A 97 16.40 3.22 -4.78
C VAL A 97 15.88 2.10 -3.88
N ARG A 98 16.47 1.95 -2.68
CA ARG A 98 16.01 1.01 -1.65
C ARG A 98 15.63 1.77 -0.39
N THR A 99 14.34 2.05 -0.21
CA THR A 99 13.78 2.67 1.00
C THR A 99 13.85 1.74 2.20
N LEU A 100 13.64 2.26 3.43
CA LEU A 100 13.52 1.41 4.62
C LEU A 100 12.39 0.38 4.46
N PHE A 101 11.26 0.79 3.89
CA PHE A 101 10.12 -0.06 3.60
C PHE A 101 10.51 -1.29 2.75
N LEU A 102 11.22 -1.09 1.64
CA LEU A 102 11.69 -2.19 0.78
C LEU A 102 12.73 -3.08 1.49
N ARG A 103 13.62 -2.49 2.29
CA ARG A 103 14.62 -3.27 3.06
C ARG A 103 13.96 -4.14 4.12
N GLN A 104 12.90 -3.66 4.79
CA GLN A 104 12.13 -4.44 5.75
C GLN A 104 11.38 -5.59 5.08
N ALA A 105 10.77 -5.32 3.92
CA ALA A 105 10.13 -6.36 3.10
C ALA A 105 11.11 -7.47 2.69
N GLU A 106 12.27 -7.11 2.14
CA GLU A 106 13.31 -8.07 1.71
C GLU A 106 13.80 -8.94 2.89
N ARG A 107 13.98 -8.35 4.08
CA ARG A 107 14.36 -9.09 5.30
C ARG A 107 13.29 -10.09 5.76
N ALA A 108 12.02 -9.78 5.55
CA ALA A 108 10.90 -10.68 5.85
C ALA A 108 10.67 -11.74 4.75
N GLY A 109 11.52 -11.78 3.72
CA GLY A 109 11.44 -12.73 2.62
C GLY A 109 10.42 -12.38 1.55
N ALA A 110 9.82 -11.18 1.61
CA ALA A 110 8.91 -10.71 0.58
C ALA A 110 9.69 -10.39 -0.71
N LYS A 111 8.99 -10.48 -1.85
CA LYS A 111 9.53 -10.05 -3.14
C LYS A 111 9.36 -8.52 -3.23
N ILE A 112 10.38 -7.82 -3.74
CA ILE A 112 10.36 -6.36 -4.00
C ILE A 112 10.44 -6.04 -5.50
#